data_AF-A0A317F054-F1
#
_entry.id   AF-A0A317F054-F1
#
_cell.length_a   1.000
_cell.length_b   1.000
_cell.length_c   1.000
_cell.angle_alpha   90.00
_cell.angle_beta   90.00
_cell.angle_gamma   90.00
#
_symmetry.space_group_name_H-M   'P 1'
#
loop_
_entity.id
_entity.type
_entity.pdbx_description
1 polymer ?
#
loop_
_entity_poly.entity_id
_entity_poly.type
_entity_poly.pdbx_seq_one_letter_code
_entity_poly.pdbx_strand_id
1 'polypeptide(L)'
;MKDNIIASEAFSSGRKSFFLDFKLARNKSNYMRITNLVKYEDGSTKKARIYIWQEDFELWISAFASLFHSAAHASDKEVTVLDLFNQGKQKKESGIKSWDPEKRPREKFLESGPGEMTLAELVAMLIGSGTADANAIELGEKILASVDNDLSKLSELSHTELAKFKGMGLAKSSAILSALELGKRAFSIKGLLRRKSA
;
A
#
# COMPACT_ATOMS: atom_id res chain seq x y z
N MET A 1 -44.58 10.27 10.51
CA MET A 1 -43.12 10.55 10.46
C MET A 1 -42.85 11.22 9.14
N LYS A 2 -42.58 12.53 9.12
CA LYS A 2 -42.23 13.23 7.87
C LYS A 2 -40.97 12.57 7.31
N ASP A 3 -41.02 12.14 6.06
CA ASP A 3 -39.89 11.46 5.44
C ASP A 3 -38.75 12.45 5.28
N ASN A 4 -37.72 12.31 6.12
CA ASN A 4 -36.46 13.03 6.04
C ASN A 4 -35.62 12.56 4.83
N ILE A 5 -36.23 12.42 3.66
CA ILE A 5 -35.59 12.03 2.41
C ILE A 5 -35.12 13.32 1.74
N ILE A 6 -33.82 13.42 1.52
CA ILE A 6 -33.16 14.53 0.83
C ILE A 6 -33.18 14.26 -0.68
N ALA A 7 -32.85 13.03 -1.08
CA ALA A 7 -32.91 12.56 -2.46
C ALA A 7 -33.25 11.06 -2.48
N SER A 8 -33.89 10.58 -3.55
CA SER A 8 -34.22 9.17 -3.70
C SER A 8 -34.22 8.79 -5.18
N GLU A 9 -33.66 7.62 -5.48
CA GLU A 9 -33.71 6.98 -6.78
C GLU A 9 -34.25 5.56 -6.63
N ALA A 10 -35.04 5.11 -7.60
CA ALA A 10 -35.64 3.77 -7.57
C ALA A 10 -35.62 3.12 -8.95
N PHE A 11 -35.29 1.84 -8.99
CA PHE A 11 -35.34 1.04 -10.22
C PHE A 11 -35.71 -0.40 -9.90
N SER A 12 -36.25 -1.13 -10.88
CA SER A 12 -36.67 -2.52 -10.70
C SER A 12 -36.24 -3.37 -11.88
N SER A 13 -35.98 -4.65 -11.61
CA SER A 13 -35.69 -5.67 -12.62
C SER A 13 -36.36 -6.98 -12.23
N GLY A 14 -37.36 -7.38 -13.01
CA GLY A 14 -38.21 -8.54 -12.70
C GLY A 14 -38.86 -8.43 -11.33
N ARG A 15 -38.57 -9.39 -10.45
CA ARG A 15 -39.11 -9.46 -9.08
C ARG A 15 -38.32 -8.64 -8.05
N LYS A 16 -37.27 -7.93 -8.47
CA LYS A 16 -36.39 -7.15 -7.60
C LYS A 16 -36.68 -5.67 -7.77
N SER A 17 -36.81 -4.96 -6.66
CA SER A 17 -36.91 -3.49 -6.62
C SER A 17 -35.81 -2.93 -5.73
N PHE A 18 -35.12 -1.92 -6.23
CA PHE A 18 -34.01 -1.24 -5.58
C PHE A 18 -34.38 0.21 -5.29
N PHE A 19 -34.00 0.69 -4.11
CA PHE A 19 -34.18 2.08 -3.70
C PHE A 19 -32.87 2.60 -3.10
N LEU A 20 -32.42 3.76 -3.56
CA LEU A 20 -31.25 4.46 -3.04
C LEU A 20 -31.75 5.78 -2.46
N ASP A 21 -31.83 5.87 -1.14
CA ASP A 21 -32.35 7.05 -0.45
C ASP A 21 -31.23 7.78 0.29
N PHE A 22 -31.04 9.06 0.04
CA PHE A 22 -30.22 9.93 0.89
C PHE A 22 -31.12 10.61 1.92
N LYS A 23 -30.83 10.43 3.21
CA LYS A 23 -31.73 10.81 4.31
C LYS A 23 -31.00 11.52 5.44
N LEU A 24 -31.74 12.35 6.18
CA LEU A 24 -31.29 13.00 7.42
C LEU A 24 -31.73 12.19 8.66
N ALA A 25 -30.77 11.76 9.47
CA ALA A 25 -31.01 11.07 10.73
C ALA A 25 -31.46 12.02 11.86
N ARG A 26 -31.90 11.45 12.99
CA ARG A 26 -32.37 12.24 14.15
C ARG A 26 -31.27 13.11 14.77
N ASN A 27 -30.02 12.66 14.69
CA ASN A 27 -28.83 13.39 15.18
C ASN A 27 -28.32 14.45 14.19
N LYS A 28 -29.08 14.75 13.12
CA LYS A 28 -28.71 15.65 12.02
C LYS A 28 -27.54 15.15 11.13
N SER A 29 -27.09 13.91 11.27
CA SER A 29 -26.15 13.29 10.32
C SER A 29 -26.90 12.79 9.09
N ASN A 30 -26.26 12.87 7.92
CA ASN A 30 -26.83 12.32 6.69
C ASN A 30 -26.32 10.91 6.41
N TYR A 31 -27.15 10.10 5.76
CA TYR A 31 -26.78 8.75 5.34
C TYR A 31 -27.51 8.36 4.07
N MET A 32 -26.89 7.48 3.29
CA MET A 32 -27.53 6.76 2.20
C MET A 32 -28.09 5.43 2.72
N ARG A 33 -29.30 5.08 2.30
CA ARG A 33 -29.93 3.80 2.51
C ARG A 33 -30.15 3.13 1.17
N ILE A 34 -29.51 1.99 0.97
CA ILE A 34 -29.76 1.12 -0.18
C ILE A 34 -30.71 0.02 0.27
N THR A 35 -31.84 -0.11 -0.41
CA THR A 35 -32.84 -1.14 -0.14
C THR A 35 -32.96 -2.06 -1.35
N ASN A 36 -32.92 -3.37 -1.11
CA ASN A 36 -33.30 -4.38 -2.09
C ASN A 36 -34.54 -5.11 -1.59
N LEU A 37 -35.59 -5.13 -2.39
CA LEU A 37 -36.83 -5.84 -2.15
C LEU A 37 -37.01 -6.92 -3.22
N VAL A 38 -37.15 -8.17 -2.81
CA VAL A 38 -37.46 -9.31 -3.69
C VAL A 38 -38.88 -9.77 -3.39
N LYS A 39 -39.73 -9.88 -4.41
CA LYS A 39 -41.06 -10.50 -4.33
C LYS A 39 -40.99 -11.95 -4.81
N TYR A 40 -41.61 -12.87 -4.09
CA TYR A 40 -41.68 -14.29 -4.48
C TYR A 40 -43.05 -14.62 -5.08
N GLU A 41 -43.16 -15.79 -5.69
CA GLU A 41 -44.39 -16.24 -6.38
C GLU A 41 -45.53 -16.52 -5.39
N ASP A 42 -45.19 -16.91 -4.16
CA ASP A 42 -46.12 -17.08 -3.05
C ASP A 42 -46.66 -15.75 -2.49
N GLY A 43 -46.28 -14.61 -3.08
CA GLY A 43 -46.65 -13.27 -2.64
C GLY A 43 -45.83 -12.74 -1.47
N SER A 44 -44.94 -13.54 -0.87
CA SER A 44 -44.05 -13.11 0.19
C SER A 44 -42.99 -12.14 -0.33
N THR A 45 -42.40 -11.34 0.56
CA THR A 45 -41.34 -10.40 0.20
C THR A 45 -40.16 -10.49 1.16
N LYS A 46 -38.94 -10.38 0.61
CA LYS A 46 -37.71 -10.26 1.40
C LYS A 46 -37.08 -8.91 1.14
N LYS A 47 -36.80 -8.17 2.22
CA LYS A 47 -36.21 -6.84 2.16
C LYS A 47 -34.86 -6.83 2.86
N ALA A 48 -33.81 -6.43 2.13
CA ALA A 48 -32.49 -6.15 2.68
C ALA A 48 -32.25 -4.64 2.64
N ARG A 49 -31.54 -4.11 3.65
CA ARG A 49 -31.18 -2.69 3.74
C ARG A 49 -29.73 -2.56 4.15
N ILE A 50 -29.02 -1.65 3.51
CA ILE A 50 -27.67 -1.23 3.87
C ILE A 50 -27.73 0.27 4.14
N TYR A 51 -27.04 0.71 5.19
CA TYR A 51 -26.92 2.12 5.57
C TYR A 51 -25.46 2.51 5.46
N ILE A 52 -25.19 3.65 4.82
CA ILE A 52 -23.86 4.19 4.60
C ILE A 52 -23.89 5.64 5.06
N TRP A 53 -23.06 6.03 6.03
CA TRP A 53 -23.01 7.40 6.52
C TRP A 53 -22.28 8.31 5.53
N GLN A 54 -22.67 9.58 5.45
CA GLN A 54 -22.08 10.55 4.51
C GLN A 54 -20.56 10.68 4.69
N GLU A 55 -20.06 10.59 5.92
CA GLU A 55 -18.63 10.63 6.25
C GLU A 55 -17.81 9.51 5.60
N ASP A 56 -18.44 8.37 5.27
CA ASP A 56 -17.78 7.22 4.64
C ASP A 56 -17.91 7.21 3.11
N PHE A 57 -18.59 8.18 2.50
CA PHE A 57 -18.91 8.14 1.06
C PHE A 57 -17.68 8.05 0.17
N GLU A 58 -16.58 8.71 0.53
CA GLU A 58 -15.33 8.64 -0.23
C GLU A 58 -14.79 7.20 -0.34
N LEU A 59 -14.84 6.44 0.75
CA LEU A 59 -14.41 5.04 0.80
C LEU A 59 -15.31 4.16 -0.07
N TRP A 60 -16.63 4.35 0.02
CA TRP A 60 -17.61 3.58 -0.76
C TRP A 60 -17.55 3.92 -2.25
N ILE A 61 -17.42 5.19 -2.62
CA ILE A 61 -17.27 5.62 -4.02
C ILE A 61 -16.01 4.99 -4.61
N SER A 62 -14.89 5.04 -3.89
CA SER A 62 -13.63 4.41 -4.33
C SER A 62 -13.78 2.90 -4.50
N ALA A 63 -14.45 2.23 -3.55
CA ALA A 63 -14.70 0.79 -3.62
C ALA A 63 -15.61 0.41 -4.79
N PHE A 64 -16.70 1.15 -5.01
CA PHE A 64 -17.60 0.92 -6.14
C PHE A 64 -16.94 1.20 -7.48
N ALA A 65 -16.19 2.29 -7.60
CA ALA A 65 -15.45 2.61 -8.81
C ALA A 65 -14.47 1.50 -9.17
N SER A 66 -13.69 1.02 -8.20
CA SER A 66 -12.77 -0.11 -8.38
C SER A 66 -13.52 -1.41 -8.74
N LEU A 67 -14.58 -1.74 -8.02
CA LEU A 67 -15.40 -2.94 -8.26
C LEU A 67 -16.02 -2.94 -9.65
N PHE A 68 -16.65 -1.84 -10.05
CA PHE A 68 -17.31 -1.73 -11.35
C PHE A 68 -16.30 -1.68 -12.49
N HIS A 69 -15.15 -1.03 -12.31
CA HIS A 69 -14.05 -1.08 -13.26
C HIS A 69 -13.59 -2.53 -13.47
N SER A 70 -13.38 -3.28 -12.38
CA SER A 70 -13.03 -4.69 -12.45
C SER A 70 -14.13 -5.54 -13.09
N ALA A 71 -15.40 -5.33 -12.74
CA ALA A 71 -16.52 -6.11 -13.26
C ALA A 71 -16.74 -5.86 -14.77
N ALA A 72 -16.50 -4.64 -15.24
CA ALA A 72 -16.60 -4.28 -16.65
C ALA A 72 -15.52 -4.95 -17.53
N HIS A 73 -14.37 -5.30 -16.93
CA HIS A 73 -13.25 -5.98 -17.60
C HIS A 73 -13.16 -7.48 -17.26
N ALA A 74 -14.16 -8.04 -16.56
CA ALA A 74 -14.17 -9.42 -16.07
C ALA A 74 -14.40 -10.50 -17.16
N SER A 75 -14.50 -10.13 -18.43
CA SER A 75 -14.58 -11.10 -19.54
C SER A 75 -13.25 -11.77 -19.86
N ASP A 76 -12.13 -11.24 -19.36
CA ASP A 76 -10.81 -11.86 -19.52
C ASP A 76 -10.19 -12.17 -18.15
N LYS A 77 -10.21 -13.47 -17.83
CA LYS A 77 -9.59 -14.17 -16.68
C LYS A 77 -10.39 -14.26 -15.38
N GLU A 78 -10.56 -15.52 -14.96
CA GLU A 78 -11.02 -15.97 -13.65
C GLU A 78 -10.09 -15.46 -12.54
N VAL A 79 -10.36 -14.26 -12.04
CA VAL A 79 -9.81 -13.80 -10.75
C VAL A 79 -10.99 -13.51 -9.85
N THR A 80 -11.16 -14.30 -8.80
CA THR A 80 -12.31 -14.17 -7.91
C THR A 80 -12.13 -12.99 -6.95
N VAL A 81 -13.24 -12.50 -6.39
CA VAL A 81 -13.22 -11.48 -5.31
C VAL A 81 -12.40 -11.97 -4.10
N LEU A 82 -12.36 -13.28 -3.87
CA LEU A 82 -11.52 -13.90 -2.84
C LEU A 82 -10.03 -13.86 -3.21
N ASP A 83 -9.68 -14.02 -4.49
CA ASP A 83 -8.29 -13.92 -4.97
C ASP A 83 -7.77 -12.48 -4.91
N LEU A 84 -8.60 -11.47 -5.19
CA LEU A 84 -8.24 -10.05 -5.01
C LEU A 84 -8.20 -9.64 -3.54
N PHE A 85 -9.12 -10.16 -2.71
CA PHE A 85 -9.08 -9.96 -1.26
C PHE A 85 -7.85 -10.63 -0.64
N ASN A 86 -7.44 -11.80 -1.14
CA ASN A 86 -6.24 -12.51 -0.72
C ASN A 86 -4.97 -11.92 -1.34
N GLN A 87 -5.00 -11.30 -2.53
CA GLN A 87 -3.89 -10.49 -3.06
C GLN A 87 -3.76 -9.17 -2.29
N GLY A 88 -4.88 -8.58 -1.85
CA GLY A 88 -4.94 -7.42 -0.97
C GLY A 88 -4.57 -7.74 0.49
N LYS A 89 -4.80 -8.98 0.97
CA LYS A 89 -4.37 -9.47 2.29
C LYS A 89 -2.96 -10.07 2.30
N GLN A 90 -2.47 -10.64 1.21
CA GLN A 90 -1.05 -10.96 1.05
C GLN A 90 -0.20 -9.70 0.84
N LYS A 91 -0.83 -8.53 0.61
CA LYS A 91 -0.20 -7.22 0.66
C LYS A 91 -0.69 -6.36 1.84
N LYS A 92 -0.95 -6.99 3.01
CA LYS A 92 -1.26 -6.25 4.25
C LYS A 92 -0.75 -6.91 5.53
N GLU A 93 0.54 -7.27 5.52
CA GLU A 93 1.42 -7.31 6.69
C GLU A 93 2.76 -6.64 6.34
N SER A 94 2.75 -5.43 5.78
CA SER A 94 3.94 -4.88 5.09
C SER A 94 4.57 -3.66 5.78
N GLY A 95 4.39 -3.52 7.08
CA GLY A 95 5.34 -2.75 7.88
C GLY A 95 6.43 -3.70 8.35
N ILE A 96 7.70 -3.39 8.13
CA ILE A 96 8.82 -4.10 8.79
C ILE A 96 8.56 -4.23 10.30
N LYS A 97 7.90 -3.23 10.90
CA LYS A 97 7.48 -3.24 12.33
C LYS A 97 6.52 -4.36 12.73
N SER A 98 5.88 -5.04 11.79
CA SER A 98 4.97 -6.17 12.06
C SER A 98 5.67 -7.52 12.05
N TRP A 99 6.91 -7.60 11.56
CA TRP A 99 7.68 -8.84 11.55
C TRP A 99 8.14 -9.23 12.95
N ASP A 100 8.56 -10.48 13.12
CA ASP A 100 9.31 -10.91 14.30
C ASP A 100 10.50 -9.97 14.54
N PRO A 101 10.78 -9.53 15.78
CA PRO A 101 11.85 -8.57 16.07
C PRO A 101 13.19 -8.93 15.42
N GLU A 102 13.57 -10.21 15.45
CA GLU A 102 14.82 -10.73 14.87
C GLU A 102 14.94 -10.53 13.35
N LYS A 103 13.82 -10.36 12.63
CA LYS A 103 13.80 -10.15 11.18
C LYS A 103 13.79 -8.66 10.80
N ARG A 104 13.59 -7.76 11.77
CA ARG A 104 13.56 -6.32 11.51
C ARG A 104 14.99 -5.81 11.38
N PRO A 105 15.34 -5.03 10.35
CA PRO A 105 16.72 -4.64 10.10
C PRO A 105 17.42 -3.93 11.26
N ARG A 106 16.72 -3.08 12.03
CA ARG A 106 17.35 -2.33 13.13
C ARG A 106 17.63 -3.22 14.33
N GLU A 107 16.66 -4.06 14.67
CA GLU A 107 16.73 -5.02 15.76
C GLU A 107 17.75 -6.12 15.45
N LYS A 108 17.72 -6.69 14.24
CA LYS A 108 18.73 -7.63 13.72
C LYS A 108 20.13 -7.02 13.75
N PHE A 109 20.30 -5.77 13.31
CA PHE A 109 21.59 -5.08 13.35
C PHE A 109 22.12 -4.95 14.79
N LEU A 110 21.24 -4.69 15.76
CA LEU A 110 21.63 -4.56 17.17
C LEU A 110 22.04 -5.91 17.78
N GLU A 111 21.34 -6.99 17.43
CA GLU A 111 21.55 -8.31 18.00
C GLU A 111 22.68 -9.10 17.31
N SER A 112 22.66 -9.14 15.98
CA SER A 112 23.56 -9.95 15.15
C SER A 112 24.74 -9.15 14.58
N GLY A 113 24.67 -7.82 14.63
CA GLY A 113 25.72 -6.94 14.11
C GLY A 113 25.69 -6.73 12.59
N PRO A 114 26.60 -5.89 12.06
CA PRO A 114 26.60 -5.49 10.65
C PRO A 114 27.00 -6.62 9.67
N GLY A 115 27.69 -7.67 10.14
CA GLY A 115 28.16 -8.77 9.28
C GLY A 115 27.04 -9.69 8.77
N GLU A 116 25.94 -9.77 9.51
CA GLU A 116 24.78 -10.62 9.19
C GLU A 116 23.73 -9.90 8.34
N MET A 117 24.00 -8.64 7.97
CA MET A 117 23.09 -7.79 7.22
C MET A 117 23.31 -7.97 5.72
N THR A 118 22.21 -8.19 5.00
CA THR A 118 22.20 -8.11 3.54
C THR A 118 22.35 -6.66 3.08
N LEU A 119 22.81 -6.46 1.84
CA LEU A 119 22.92 -5.13 1.25
C LEU A 119 21.58 -4.39 1.24
N ALA A 120 20.49 -5.10 0.93
CA ALA A 120 19.15 -4.52 0.90
C ALA A 120 18.70 -4.04 2.29
N GLU A 121 18.99 -4.80 3.36
CA GLU A 121 18.69 -4.40 4.73
C GLU A 121 19.49 -3.16 5.16
N LEU A 122 20.78 -3.08 4.77
CA LEU A 122 21.61 -1.90 5.03
C LEU A 122 21.06 -0.65 4.31
N VAL A 123 20.67 -0.80 3.03
CA VAL A 123 20.02 0.28 2.28
C VAL A 123 18.69 0.67 2.92
N ALA A 124 17.89 -0.31 3.33
CA ALA A 124 16.61 -0.11 4.00
C ALA A 124 16.75 0.73 5.28
N MET A 125 17.82 0.52 6.06
CA MET A 125 18.13 1.30 7.25
C MET A 125 18.41 2.77 6.92
N LEU A 126 19.13 3.05 5.82
CA LEU A 126 19.46 4.41 5.40
C LEU A 126 18.22 5.18 4.93
N ILE A 127 17.32 4.53 4.19
CA ILE A 127 16.11 5.17 3.68
C ILE A 127 15.00 5.27 4.73
N GLY A 128 15.04 4.42 5.77
CA GLY A 128 14.20 4.47 6.97
C GLY A 128 12.74 4.02 6.79
N SER A 129 12.13 4.29 5.63
CA SER A 129 10.76 3.90 5.31
C SER A 129 10.60 3.51 3.85
N GLY A 130 9.64 2.62 3.59
CA GLY A 130 9.24 2.23 2.25
C GLY A 130 8.33 3.26 1.58
N THR A 131 7.52 2.78 0.65
CA THR A 131 6.45 3.50 -0.04
C THR A 131 5.10 2.86 0.27
N ALA A 132 4.03 3.39 -0.31
CA ALA A 132 2.72 2.72 -0.28
C ALA A 132 2.74 1.32 -0.95
N ASP A 133 3.63 1.09 -1.91
CA ASP A 133 3.62 -0.10 -2.75
C ASP A 133 4.71 -1.12 -2.42
N ALA A 134 5.69 -0.74 -1.59
CA ALA A 134 6.85 -1.56 -1.25
C ALA A 134 7.41 -1.18 0.12
N ASN A 135 7.83 -2.17 0.92
CA ASN A 135 8.52 -1.91 2.18
C ASN A 135 9.97 -1.39 1.94
N ALA A 136 10.68 -0.99 3.01
CA ALA A 136 12.01 -0.40 2.85
C ALA A 136 13.07 -1.39 2.31
N ILE A 137 12.97 -2.68 2.63
CA ILE A 137 13.87 -3.72 2.13
C ILE A 137 13.60 -3.95 0.65
N GLU A 138 12.33 -4.13 0.25
CA GLU A 138 11.94 -4.28 -1.15
C GLU A 138 12.33 -3.07 -2.01
N LEU A 139 12.26 -1.85 -1.46
CA LEU A 139 12.76 -0.66 -2.14
C LEU A 139 14.28 -0.69 -2.29
N GLY A 140 15.01 -1.12 -1.26
CA GLY A 140 16.46 -1.33 -1.31
C GLY A 140 16.86 -2.37 -2.36
N GLU A 141 16.16 -3.50 -2.43
CA GLU A 141 16.36 -4.55 -3.44
C GLU A 141 16.16 -4.00 -4.86
N LYS A 142 15.11 -3.22 -5.10
CA LYS A 142 14.85 -2.59 -6.42
C LYS A 142 15.96 -1.64 -6.84
N ILE A 143 16.47 -0.83 -5.90
CA ILE A 143 17.57 0.09 -6.16
C ILE A 143 18.85 -0.70 -6.49
N LEU A 144 19.20 -1.70 -5.67
CA LEU A 144 20.39 -2.53 -5.88
C LEU A 144 20.30 -3.33 -7.19
N ALA A 145 19.14 -3.88 -7.53
CA ALA A 145 18.93 -4.61 -8.77
C ALA A 145 19.15 -3.73 -10.01
N SER A 146 18.84 -2.42 -9.94
CA SER A 146 19.06 -1.50 -11.06
C SER A 146 20.54 -1.25 -11.41
N VAL A 147 21.44 -1.64 -10.51
CA VAL A 147 22.89 -1.51 -10.64
C VAL A 147 23.58 -2.87 -10.50
N ASP A 148 22.88 -3.98 -10.78
CA ASP A 148 23.41 -5.35 -10.72
C ASP A 148 23.99 -5.74 -9.35
N ASN A 149 23.48 -5.17 -8.26
CA ASN A 149 24.00 -5.29 -6.89
C ASN A 149 25.45 -4.78 -6.72
N ASP A 150 25.93 -3.96 -7.64
CA ASP A 150 27.26 -3.37 -7.60
C ASP A 150 27.24 -2.02 -6.85
N LEU A 151 27.88 -1.99 -5.67
CA LEU A 151 27.97 -0.79 -4.85
C LEU A 151 28.82 0.32 -5.49
N SER A 152 29.76 -0.02 -6.37
CA SER A 152 30.53 0.96 -7.12
C SER A 152 29.62 1.69 -8.09
N LYS A 153 28.80 0.97 -8.87
CA LYS A 153 27.78 1.59 -9.73
C LYS A 153 26.74 2.36 -8.94
N LEU A 154 26.27 1.84 -7.80
CA LEU A 154 25.31 2.54 -6.94
C LEU A 154 25.83 3.91 -6.51
N SER A 155 27.12 3.99 -6.21
CA SER A 155 27.78 5.19 -5.71
C SER A 155 28.06 6.25 -6.79
N GLU A 156 27.81 5.92 -8.06
CA GLU A 156 27.93 6.83 -9.20
C GLU A 156 26.58 7.46 -9.59
N LEU A 157 25.46 6.93 -9.06
CA LEU A 157 24.14 7.47 -9.33
C LEU A 157 23.97 8.88 -8.79
N SER A 158 23.28 9.71 -9.55
CA SER A 158 22.87 11.05 -9.15
C SER A 158 21.55 11.05 -8.36
N HIS A 159 21.25 12.17 -7.69
CA HIS A 159 19.95 12.37 -7.04
C HIS A 159 18.77 12.20 -8.00
N THR A 160 18.91 12.62 -9.26
CA THR A 160 17.84 12.53 -10.26
C THR A 160 17.60 11.09 -10.71
N GLU A 161 18.65 10.26 -10.77
CA GLU A 161 18.52 8.84 -11.07
C GLU A 161 17.88 8.08 -9.92
N LEU A 162 18.30 8.34 -8.68
CA LEU A 162 17.66 7.77 -7.49
C LEU A 162 16.20 8.23 -7.34
N ALA A 163 15.88 9.47 -7.74
CA ALA A 163 14.51 9.99 -7.67
C ALA A 163 13.53 9.30 -8.64
N LYS A 164 14.01 8.51 -9.62
CA LYS A 164 13.15 7.68 -10.48
C LYS A 164 12.43 6.58 -9.68
N PHE A 165 12.99 6.17 -8.54
CA PHE A 165 12.33 5.24 -7.64
C PHE A 165 11.29 5.98 -6.80
N LYS A 166 10.04 5.48 -6.80
CA LYS A 166 8.95 6.08 -6.03
C LYS A 166 9.37 6.26 -4.57
N GLY A 167 9.14 7.45 -4.02
CA GLY A 167 9.46 7.77 -2.62
C GLY A 167 10.94 8.02 -2.31
N MET A 168 11.83 8.05 -3.30
CA MET A 168 13.26 8.40 -3.15
C MET A 168 13.53 9.89 -3.40
N GLY A 169 12.92 10.74 -2.56
CA GLY A 169 13.21 12.18 -2.57
C GLY A 169 14.62 12.52 -2.06
N LEU A 170 14.98 13.80 -2.13
CA LEU A 170 16.32 14.31 -1.79
C LEU A 170 16.87 13.78 -0.46
N ALA A 171 16.04 13.70 0.60
CA ALA A 171 16.49 13.21 1.91
C ALA A 171 17.02 11.77 1.87
N LYS A 172 16.26 10.84 1.25
CA LYS A 172 16.63 9.43 1.18
C LYS A 172 17.79 9.19 0.22
N SER A 173 17.80 9.89 -0.91
CA SER A 173 18.90 9.82 -1.89
C SER A 173 20.21 10.34 -1.29
N SER A 174 20.18 11.47 -0.58
CA SER A 174 21.35 12.01 0.12
C SER A 174 21.88 11.07 1.19
N ALA A 175 21.01 10.36 1.92
CA ALA A 175 21.44 9.37 2.91
C ALA A 175 22.26 8.22 2.27
N ILE A 176 21.78 7.66 1.15
CA ILE A 176 22.49 6.61 0.42
C ILE A 176 23.84 7.11 -0.10
N LEU A 177 23.83 8.23 -0.83
CA LEU A 177 25.03 8.77 -1.46
C LEU A 177 26.10 9.16 -0.42
N SER A 178 25.68 9.75 0.70
CA SER A 178 26.60 10.09 1.79
C SER A 178 27.21 8.86 2.44
N ALA A 179 26.41 7.80 2.67
CA ALA A 179 26.92 6.56 3.25
C ALA A 179 27.95 5.87 2.35
N LEU A 180 27.70 5.82 1.04
CA LEU A 180 28.63 5.22 0.07
C LEU A 180 29.92 6.02 -0.05
N GLU A 181 29.84 7.34 -0.07
CA GLU A 181 31.02 8.22 -0.08
C GLU A 181 31.87 8.06 1.20
N LEU A 182 31.22 7.95 2.36
CA LEU A 182 31.91 7.62 3.62
C LEU A 182 32.62 6.26 3.53
N GLY A 183 31.96 5.25 2.96
CA GLY A 183 32.56 3.93 2.72
C GLY A 183 33.81 3.99 1.84
N LYS A 184 33.73 4.71 0.71
CA LYS A 184 34.88 4.95 -0.20
C LYS A 184 36.06 5.59 0.53
N ARG A 185 35.81 6.65 1.30
CA ARG A 185 36.86 7.34 2.07
C ARG A 185 37.47 6.46 3.15
N ALA A 186 36.66 5.71 3.88
CA ALA A 186 37.12 4.78 4.91
C ALA A 186 38.02 3.68 4.33
N PHE A 187 37.67 3.14 3.15
CA PHE A 187 38.50 2.15 2.46
C PHE A 187 39.84 2.74 2.01
N SER A 188 39.83 3.95 1.44
CA SER A 188 41.05 4.67 1.05
C SER A 188 42.00 4.88 2.24
N ILE A 189 41.46 5.31 3.39
CA ILE A 189 42.23 5.48 4.63
C ILE A 189 42.88 4.16 5.08
N LYS A 190 42.12 3.04 5.09
CA LYS A 190 42.69 1.73 5.44
C LYS A 190 43.81 1.31 4.48
N GLY A 191 43.68 1.60 3.19
CA GLY A 191 44.71 1.36 2.19
C GLY A 191 46.00 2.15 2.49
N LEU A 192 45.88 3.41 2.89
CA LEU A 192 47.01 4.25 3.29
C LEU A 192 47.69 3.74 4.56
N LEU A 193 46.92 3.31 5.57
CA LEU A 193 47.47 2.76 6.82
C LEU A 193 48.23 1.45 6.58
N ARG A 194 47.68 0.54 5.76
CA ARG A 194 48.38 -0.72 5.41
C ARG A 194 49.71 -0.48 4.67
N ARG A 195 49.79 0.55 3.83
CA ARG A 195 51.04 0.93 3.13
C ARG A 195 52.09 1.59 4.03
N LYS A 196 51.70 2.16 5.18
CA LYS A 196 52.63 2.76 6.14
C LYS A 196 53.19 1.75 7.16
N SER A 197 52.56 0.58 7.29
CA SER A 197 52.96 -0.48 8.22
C SER A 197 53.68 -1.66 7.54
N ALA A 198 53.90 -1.57 6.23
CA ALA A 198 54.68 -2.51 5.41
C ALA A 198 55.96 -1.82 4.94
#